data_AF-A0A9Q3BVT1-F1
#
_entry.id   AF-A0A9Q3BVT1-F1
#
_cell.length_a   1.000
_cell.length_b   1.000
_cell.length_c   1.000
_cell.angle_alpha   90.00
_cell.angle_beta   90.00
_cell.angle_gamma   90.00
#
_symmetry.space_group_name_H-M   'P 1'
#
loop_
_entity.id
_entity.type
_entity.pdbx_description
1 polymer ?
#
loop_
_entity_poly.entity_id
_entity_poly.type
_entity_poly.pdbx_seq_one_letter_code
_entity_poly.pdbx_strand_id
1 'polypeptide(L)'
;MTLPHFMIQTPLLPHQKTRLAFLWDQEISNGQSACKLWSTSPPGFTLNARHIIKSKVVSLFESRLTNTPLGGLQTDDMGLGTAIQAIALIGTSKELLITNPQHSTPTIIIFPPHLITNWKSEISKHAQAGALQARIYHGPTCHSLSNADILKCDIIITSYNTIT
;
A
#
# COMPACT_ATOMS: atom_id res chain seq x y z
N MET A 1 -13.57 10.69 0.82
CA MET A 1 -12.18 10.62 1.29
C MET A 1 -11.44 11.83 0.76
N THR A 2 -11.04 12.75 1.62
CA THR A 2 -10.20 13.89 1.24
C THR A 2 -8.80 13.34 0.95
N LEU A 3 -8.26 13.65 -0.23
CA LEU A 3 -6.85 13.36 -0.54
C LEU A 3 -5.94 14.06 0.49
N PRO A 4 -4.72 13.57 0.75
CA PRO A 4 -3.71 14.29 1.54
C PRO A 4 -3.29 15.56 0.79
N HIS A 5 -4.15 16.57 0.87
CA HIS A 5 -4.08 17.77 0.05
C HIS A 5 -2.84 18.61 0.37
N PHE A 6 -2.21 18.36 1.52
CA PHE A 6 -1.01 19.04 1.96
C PHE A 6 0.29 18.28 1.69
N MET A 7 0.28 16.98 1.35
CA MET A 7 1.53 16.26 1.04
C MET A 7 1.81 16.16 -0.46
N ILE A 8 0.76 16.11 -1.28
CA ILE A 8 0.86 15.92 -2.72
C ILE A 8 0.64 17.26 -3.43
N GLN A 9 1.63 17.70 -4.20
CA GLN A 9 1.58 18.92 -4.99
C GLN A 9 0.80 18.74 -6.30
N THR A 10 0.91 17.56 -6.92
CA THR A 10 0.29 17.33 -8.24
C THR A 10 -1.18 16.93 -8.09
N PRO A 11 -2.11 17.57 -8.85
CA PRO A 11 -3.51 17.16 -8.83
C PRO A 11 -3.69 15.78 -9.47
N LEU A 12 -4.32 14.86 -8.73
CA LEU A 12 -4.65 13.52 -9.23
C LEU A 12 -5.80 13.56 -10.23
N LEU A 13 -5.67 12.78 -11.30
CA LEU A 13 -6.75 12.56 -12.28
C LEU A 13 -7.88 11.70 -11.68
N PRO A 14 -9.12 11.75 -12.22
CA PRO A 14 -10.25 11.02 -11.66
C PRO A 14 -9.99 9.51 -11.49
N HIS A 15 -9.40 8.86 -12.49
CA HIS A 15 -9.07 7.43 -12.41
C HIS A 15 -8.01 7.14 -11.35
N GLN A 16 -7.04 8.04 -11.15
CA GLN A 16 -6.01 7.92 -10.10
C GLN A 16 -6.62 8.04 -8.72
N LYS A 17 -7.63 8.91 -8.53
CA LYS A 17 -8.37 9.02 -7.25
C LYS A 17 -9.15 7.75 -6.94
N THR A 18 -9.86 7.21 -7.94
CA THR A 18 -10.57 5.93 -7.79
C THR A 18 -9.61 4.81 -7.43
N ARG A 19 -8.45 4.78 -8.09
CA ARG A 19 -7.44 3.76 -7.85
C ARG A 19 -6.81 3.89 -6.47
N LEU A 20 -6.49 5.09 -6.04
CA LEU A 20 -6.00 5.37 -4.69
C LEU A 20 -7.02 4.93 -3.63
N ALA A 21 -8.30 5.25 -3.81
CA ALA A 21 -9.35 4.82 -2.89
C ALA A 21 -9.47 3.29 -2.82
N PHE A 22 -9.30 2.61 -3.96
CA PHE A 22 -9.27 1.15 -3.98
C PHE A 22 -8.04 0.58 -3.24
N LEU A 23 -6.84 1.10 -3.51
CA LEU A 23 -5.62 0.66 -2.83
C LEU A 23 -5.71 0.87 -1.32
N TRP A 24 -6.27 2.01 -0.91
CA TRP A 24 -6.54 2.34 0.48
C TRP A 24 -7.46 1.33 1.17
N ASP A 25 -8.57 0.94 0.51
CA ASP A 25 -9.48 -0.09 1.03
C ASP A 25 -8.78 -1.44 1.22
N GLN A 26 -7.78 -1.75 0.38
CA GLN A 26 -7.00 -2.99 0.49
C GLN A 26 -5.94 -2.94 1.60
N GLU A 27 -5.46 -1.77 2.00
CA GLU A 27 -4.46 -1.62 3.06
C GLU A 27 -5.09 -1.55 4.47
N ILE A 28 -6.40 -1.32 4.57
CA ILE A 28 -7.11 -1.26 5.85
C ILE A 28 -7.74 -2.63 6.16
N SER A 29 -7.48 -3.16 7.36
CA SER A 29 -7.96 -4.47 7.84
C SER A 29 -9.48 -4.68 7.84
N ASN A 30 -10.25 -3.60 7.73
CA ASN A 30 -11.71 -3.62 7.64
C ASN A 30 -12.23 -3.54 6.19
N GLY A 31 -11.35 -3.65 5.19
CA GLY A 31 -11.70 -3.59 3.78
C GLY A 31 -12.70 -4.68 3.37
N GLN A 32 -13.81 -4.28 2.76
CA GLN A 32 -14.87 -5.21 2.34
C GLN A 32 -14.48 -6.09 1.14
N SER A 33 -13.38 -5.74 0.48
CA SER A 33 -13.02 -6.30 -0.82
C SER A 33 -12.67 -7.80 -0.79
N ALA A 34 -12.03 -8.29 0.27
CA ALA A 34 -11.62 -9.68 0.35
C ALA A 34 -12.69 -10.63 0.92
N CYS A 35 -13.80 -10.09 1.45
CA CYS A 35 -14.99 -10.88 1.81
C CYS A 35 -15.87 -11.25 0.60
N LYS A 36 -15.58 -10.75 -0.61
CA LYS A 36 -16.42 -10.97 -1.82
C LYS A 36 -16.47 -12.42 -2.31
N LEU A 37 -15.45 -13.23 -2.02
CA LEU A 37 -15.43 -14.65 -2.42
C LEU A 37 -16.40 -15.50 -1.59
N TRP A 38 -16.71 -15.03 -0.39
CA TRP A 38 -17.43 -15.75 0.63
C TRP A 38 -18.89 -15.33 0.64
N SER A 39 -19.81 -16.30 0.74
CA SER A 39 -21.23 -16.04 0.89
C SER A 39 -21.76 -16.73 2.15
N THR A 40 -22.58 -16.04 2.91
CA THR A 40 -23.25 -16.60 4.08
C THR A 40 -24.47 -17.37 3.61
N SER A 41 -24.53 -18.68 3.91
CA SER A 41 -25.77 -19.42 3.74
C SER A 41 -26.67 -19.24 4.97
N PRO A 42 -27.99 -19.02 4.80
CA PRO A 42 -28.90 -18.92 5.94
C PRO A 42 -28.85 -20.21 6.79
N PRO A 43 -28.97 -20.11 8.12
CA PRO A 43 -29.00 -21.29 8.98
C PRO A 43 -30.22 -22.15 8.63
N GLY A 44 -29.99 -23.40 8.23
CA GLY A 44 -31.06 -24.39 8.13
C GLY A 44 -31.60 -24.79 9.51
N PHE A 45 -32.81 -25.36 9.55
CA PHE A 45 -33.56 -25.87 10.72
C PHE A 45 -32.84 -26.97 11.54
N THR A 46 -31.61 -26.72 11.98
CA THR A 46 -30.85 -27.59 12.87
C THR A 46 -30.31 -26.70 13.98
N LEU A 47 -30.63 -27.04 15.22
CA LEU A 47 -30.47 -26.27 16.49
C LEU A 47 -29.07 -25.72 16.82
N ASN A 48 -28.08 -25.87 15.94
CA ASN A 48 -26.75 -25.30 16.09
C ASN A 48 -26.47 -24.34 14.92
N ALA A 49 -26.86 -23.08 15.09
CA ALA A 49 -26.60 -22.00 14.14
C ALA A 49 -25.08 -21.69 14.11
N ARG A 50 -24.36 -22.35 13.20
CA ARG A 50 -22.98 -22.00 12.84
C ARG A 50 -23.00 -21.17 11.56
N HIS A 51 -22.33 -20.02 11.54
CA HIS A 51 -22.07 -19.28 10.28
C HIS A 51 -21.24 -20.20 9.38
N ILE A 52 -21.86 -20.72 8.32
CA ILE A 52 -21.18 -21.53 7.32
C ILE A 52 -20.78 -20.60 6.18
N ILE A 53 -19.48 -20.37 6.05
CA ILE A 53 -18.93 -19.64 4.93
C ILE A 53 -18.49 -20.68 3.89
N LYS A 54 -19.09 -20.65 2.70
CA LYS A 54 -18.75 -21.55 1.59
C LYS A 54 -17.87 -20.81 0.58
N SER A 55 -16.70 -21.36 0.28
CA SER A 55 -15.94 -20.94 -0.91
C SER A 55 -16.54 -21.61 -2.14
N LYS A 56 -16.66 -20.88 -3.26
CA LYS A 56 -17.15 -21.44 -4.53
C LYS A 56 -16.15 -22.39 -5.20
N VAL A 57 -14.88 -22.35 -4.79
CA VAL A 57 -13.78 -23.04 -5.48
C VAL A 57 -13.26 -24.23 -4.68
N VAL A 58 -13.39 -24.20 -3.34
CA VAL A 58 -12.96 -25.28 -2.46
C VAL A 58 -14.07 -25.56 -1.46
N SER A 59 -14.42 -26.82 -1.25
CA SER A 59 -15.39 -27.25 -0.23
C SER A 59 -14.79 -27.18 1.18
N LEU A 60 -14.32 -26.00 1.58
CA LEU A 60 -13.87 -25.71 2.93
C LEU A 60 -14.99 -25.00 3.67
N PHE A 61 -15.23 -25.45 4.89
CA PHE A 61 -16.21 -24.89 5.81
C PHE A 61 -15.46 -24.25 6.98
N GLU A 62 -15.26 -22.94 6.92
CA GLU A 62 -14.68 -22.19 8.04
C GLU A 62 -15.76 -21.36 8.74
N SER A 63 -15.70 -21.35 10.07
CA SER A 63 -16.59 -20.58 10.93
C SER A 63 -16.11 -19.14 11.17
N ARG A 64 -14.85 -18.85 10.81
CA ARG A 64 -14.23 -17.52 10.93
C ARG A 64 -13.78 -17.04 9.57
N LEU A 65 -14.11 -15.80 9.23
CA LEU A 65 -13.44 -15.11 8.12
C LEU A 65 -11.95 -15.06 8.46
N THR A 66 -11.11 -15.64 7.61
CA THR A 66 -9.65 -15.53 7.74
C THR A 66 -9.24 -14.08 7.52
N ASN A 67 -8.18 -13.64 8.23
CA ASN A 67 -7.62 -12.31 8.00
C ASN A 67 -7.20 -12.23 6.53
N THR A 68 -7.78 -11.28 5.82
CA THR A 68 -7.53 -11.12 4.41
C THR A 68 -6.16 -10.49 4.21
N PRO A 69 -5.36 -10.97 3.24
CA PRO A 69 -4.07 -10.35 2.97
C PRO A 69 -4.30 -8.89 2.59
N LEU A 70 -3.53 -7.99 3.22
CA LEU A 70 -3.57 -6.56 2.93
C LEU A 70 -2.77 -6.26 1.67
N GLY A 71 -3.17 -5.21 0.97
CA GLY A 71 -2.58 -4.77 -0.29
C GLY A 71 -3.12 -5.52 -1.50
N GLY A 72 -2.45 -5.36 -2.64
CA GLY A 72 -2.91 -5.99 -3.88
C GLY A 72 -2.03 -5.71 -5.07
N LEU A 73 -2.40 -6.31 -6.20
CA LEU A 73 -1.71 -6.13 -7.47
C LEU A 73 -2.23 -4.90 -8.20
N GLN A 74 -1.32 -4.18 -8.83
CA GLN A 74 -1.63 -3.08 -9.73
C GLN A 74 -1.20 -3.43 -11.14
N THR A 75 -2.19 -3.59 -12.02
CA THR A 75 -2.01 -3.96 -13.43
C THR A 75 -2.58 -2.85 -14.31
N ASP A 76 -2.26 -1.61 -13.98
CA ASP A 76 -2.62 -0.47 -14.83
C ASP A 76 -1.71 -0.43 -16.06
N ASP A 77 -2.26 0.02 -17.19
CA ASP A 77 -1.47 0.28 -18.39
C ASP A 77 -0.36 1.31 -18.11
N MET A 78 0.79 1.10 -18.77
CA MET A 78 1.92 2.02 -18.68
C MET A 78 1.49 3.43 -19.11
N GLY A 79 1.85 4.44 -18.30
CA GLY A 79 1.51 5.84 -18.56
C GLY A 79 0.30 6.37 -17.77
N LEU A 80 -0.44 5.53 -17.05
CA LEU A 80 -1.55 5.96 -16.18
C LEU A 80 -1.09 6.61 -14.84
N GLY A 81 0.22 6.76 -14.66
CA GLY A 81 0.79 7.39 -13.47
C GLY A 81 0.77 6.49 -12.23
N THR A 82 1.24 5.26 -12.37
CA THR A 82 1.39 4.33 -11.23
C THR A 82 2.29 4.93 -10.14
N ALA A 83 3.34 5.68 -10.52
CA ALA A 83 4.25 6.34 -9.60
C ALA A 83 3.54 7.38 -8.71
N ILE A 84 2.79 8.31 -9.31
CA ILE A 84 2.05 9.33 -8.54
C ILE A 84 0.99 8.70 -7.62
N GLN A 85 0.35 7.61 -8.05
CA GLN A 85 -0.61 6.89 -7.21
C GLN A 85 0.06 6.26 -5.99
N ALA A 86 1.23 5.63 -6.16
CA ALA A 86 2.00 5.07 -5.06
C ALA A 86 2.49 6.17 -4.09
N ILE A 87 2.97 7.29 -4.61
CA ILE A 87 3.40 8.44 -3.79
C ILE A 87 2.21 9.00 -2.99
N ALA A 88 1.03 9.11 -3.62
CA ALA A 88 -0.18 9.55 -2.95
C ALA A 88 -0.63 8.59 -1.85
N LEU A 89 -0.52 7.28 -2.08
CA LEU A 89 -0.82 6.25 -1.08
C LEU A 89 0.09 6.38 0.14
N ILE A 90 1.41 6.45 -0.07
CA ILE A 90 2.40 6.62 1.00
C ILE A 90 2.14 7.91 1.78
N GLY A 91 1.84 9.02 1.10
CA GLY A 91 1.48 10.28 1.76
C GLY A 91 0.22 10.16 2.62
N THR A 92 -0.79 9.43 2.14
CA THR A 92 -2.03 9.20 2.91
C THR A 92 -1.76 8.34 4.14
N SER A 93 -0.94 7.29 4.01
CA SER A 93 -0.55 6.42 5.12
C SER A 93 0.30 7.17 6.16
N LYS A 94 1.16 8.10 5.72
CA LYS A 94 1.91 9.00 6.58
C LYS A 94 1.02 9.98 7.35
N GLU A 95 -0.03 10.51 6.73
CA GLU A 95 -0.99 11.37 7.42
C GLU A 95 -1.70 10.59 8.54
N LEU A 96 -2.09 9.34 8.29
CA LEU A 96 -2.65 8.49 9.34
C LEU A 96 -1.68 8.25 10.49
N LEU A 97 -0.39 8.02 10.20
CA LEU A 97 0.64 7.85 11.22
C LEU A 97 0.72 9.03 12.20
N ILE A 98 0.54 10.26 11.72
CA ILE A 98 0.52 11.47 12.57
C ILE A 98 -0.66 11.40 13.56
N THR A 99 -1.80 10.90 13.11
CA THR A 99 -3.02 10.78 13.94
C THR A 99 -3.06 9.51 14.79
N ASN A 100 -2.41 8.43 14.34
CA ASN A 100 -2.40 7.12 14.95
C ASN A 100 -1.03 6.44 14.75
N PRO A 101 -0.12 6.51 15.74
CA PRO A 101 1.25 6.04 15.63
C PRO A 101 1.40 4.51 15.67
N GLN A 102 0.34 3.74 15.44
CA GLN A 102 0.39 2.27 15.40
C GLN A 102 0.92 1.67 14.09
N HIS A 103 1.14 2.49 13.05
CA HIS A 103 1.66 2.03 11.76
C HIS A 103 3.20 2.09 11.70
N SER A 104 3.80 1.32 10.78
CA SER A 104 5.25 1.23 10.63
C SER A 104 5.80 2.10 9.50
N THR A 105 6.91 2.79 9.75
CA THR A 105 7.79 3.42 8.77
C THR A 105 9.15 2.72 8.78
N PRO A 106 9.92 2.73 7.67
CA PRO A 106 9.64 3.32 6.34
C PRO A 106 8.92 2.37 5.36
N THR A 107 8.34 2.92 4.28
CA THR A 107 7.89 2.14 3.11
C THR A 107 9.08 1.83 2.19
N ILE A 108 9.26 0.55 1.85
CA ILE A 108 10.33 0.10 0.96
C ILE A 108 9.79 -0.01 -0.47
N ILE A 109 10.52 0.58 -1.40
CA ILE A 109 10.25 0.56 -2.83
C ILE A 109 11.41 -0.14 -3.53
N ILE A 110 11.12 -1.20 -4.29
CA ILE A 110 12.14 -2.03 -4.95
C ILE A 110 11.99 -1.88 -6.47
N PHE A 111 13.08 -1.52 -7.16
CA PHE A 111 13.10 -1.37 -8.62
C PHE A 111 14.37 -1.94 -9.28
N PRO A 112 14.34 -2.18 -10.60
CA PRO A 112 15.57 -2.37 -11.37
C PRO A 112 16.55 -1.21 -11.14
N PRO A 113 17.86 -1.46 -11.02
CA PRO A 113 18.85 -0.43 -10.65
C PRO A 113 18.80 0.85 -11.51
N HIS A 114 18.55 0.70 -12.81
CA HIS A 114 18.51 1.80 -13.78
C HIS A 114 17.27 2.70 -13.65
N LEU A 115 16.25 2.32 -12.87
CA LEU A 115 15.02 3.10 -12.65
C LEU A 115 14.99 3.81 -11.29
N ILE A 116 15.98 3.58 -10.41
CA ILE A 116 16.02 4.15 -9.05
C ILE A 116 16.06 5.67 -9.06
N THR A 117 16.86 6.26 -9.96
CA THR A 117 17.01 7.71 -10.08
C THR A 117 15.72 8.39 -10.53
N ASN A 118 14.95 7.73 -11.41
CA ASN A 118 13.67 8.24 -11.89
C ASN A 118 12.66 8.41 -10.75
N TRP A 119 12.63 7.46 -9.80
CA TRP A 119 11.73 7.55 -8.66
C TRP A 119 12.01 8.73 -7.74
N LYS A 120 13.28 9.08 -7.54
CA LYS A 120 13.64 10.28 -6.79
C LYS A 120 13.07 11.55 -7.46
N SER A 121 13.16 11.62 -8.79
CA SER A 121 12.58 12.72 -9.57
C SER A 121 11.06 12.77 -9.46
N GLU A 122 10.38 11.63 -9.58
CA GLU A 122 8.91 11.55 -9.47
C GLU A 122 8.42 11.97 -8.07
N ILE A 123 9.13 11.57 -7.00
CA ILE A 123 8.82 12.02 -5.63
C ILE A 123 8.98 13.55 -5.53
N SER A 124 10.09 14.12 -6.00
CA SER A 124 10.31 15.57 -5.96
C SER A 124 9.33 16.37 -6.82
N LYS A 125 8.78 15.76 -7.88
CA LYS A 125 7.80 16.38 -8.77
C LYS A 125 6.39 16.34 -8.20
N HIS A 126 6.03 15.26 -7.51
CA HIS A 126 4.65 15.00 -7.09
C HIS A 126 4.38 15.32 -5.61
N ALA A 127 5.37 15.20 -4.73
CA ALA A 127 5.24 15.53 -3.32
C ALA A 127 5.69 16.97 -3.05
N GLN A 128 5.09 17.62 -2.05
CA GLN A 128 5.57 18.93 -1.59
C GLN A 128 6.99 18.82 -1.03
N ALA A 129 7.76 19.91 -1.14
CA ALA A 129 9.12 19.97 -0.63
C ALA A 129 9.16 19.65 0.87
N GLY A 130 9.91 18.60 1.25
CA GLY A 130 10.04 18.16 2.64
C GLY A 130 8.87 17.33 3.18
N ALA A 131 7.79 17.11 2.41
CA ALA A 131 6.66 16.31 2.87
C ALA A 131 6.98 14.82 3.00
N LEU A 132 7.82 14.27 2.11
CA LEU A 132 8.27 12.88 2.13
C LEU A 132 9.80 12.80 2.11
N GLN A 133 10.38 12.18 3.14
CA GLN A 133 11.82 11.91 3.24
C GLN A 133 12.15 10.59 2.54
N ALA A 134 12.67 10.70 1.32
CA ALA A 134 13.10 9.55 0.53
C ALA A 134 14.62 9.41 0.51
N ARG A 135 15.12 8.18 0.72
CA ARG A 135 16.55 7.83 0.58
C ARG A 135 16.73 6.68 -0.40
N ILE A 136 17.84 6.72 -1.11
CA ILE A 136 18.27 5.62 -1.98
C ILE A 136 19.21 4.73 -1.17
N TYR A 137 18.83 3.46 -1.04
CA TYR A 137 19.64 2.39 -0.46
C TYR A 137 20.11 1.47 -1.58
N HIS A 138 21.17 1.89 -2.29
CA HIS A 138 21.75 1.13 -3.40
C HIS A 138 23.24 1.45 -3.55
N GLY A 139 24.02 0.50 -4.07
CA GLY A 139 25.44 0.68 -4.35
C GLY A 139 26.31 0.96 -3.11
N PRO A 140 27.51 1.54 -3.28
CA PRO A 140 28.46 1.81 -2.19
C PRO A 140 27.89 2.68 -1.07
N THR A 141 26.87 3.49 -1.38
CA THR A 141 26.20 4.37 -0.43
C THR A 141 25.32 3.63 0.57
N CYS A 142 24.99 2.34 0.36
CA CYS A 142 24.14 1.59 1.30
C CYS A 142 24.80 1.46 2.69
N HIS A 143 26.13 1.30 2.74
CA HIS A 143 26.90 1.16 3.98
C HIS A 143 27.00 2.46 4.79
N SER A 144 26.62 3.59 4.22
CA SER A 144 26.67 4.90 4.89
C SER A 144 25.39 5.23 5.68
N LEU A 145 24.32 4.46 5.49
CA LEU A 145 23.03 4.68 6.14
C LEU A 145 22.96 3.87 7.44
N SER A 146 22.86 4.55 8.58
CA SER A 146 22.63 3.88 9.85
C SER A 146 21.16 3.46 9.99
N ASN A 147 20.88 2.48 10.86
CA ASN A 147 19.50 2.09 11.20
C ASN A 147 18.68 3.29 11.70
N ALA A 148 19.32 4.20 12.45
CA ALA A 148 18.66 5.41 12.95
C ALA A 148 18.29 6.39 11.82
N ASP A 149 19.04 6.41 10.72
CA ASP A 149 18.71 7.23 9.55
C ASP A 149 17.59 6.61 8.72
N ILE A 150 17.57 5.28 8.61
CA ILE A 150 16.51 4.54 7.91
C ILE A 150 15.15 4.76 8.60
N LEU A 151 15.10 4.71 9.93
CA LEU A 151 13.86 4.91 10.69
C LEU A 151 13.30 6.34 10.62
N LYS A 152 14.13 7.34 10.27
CA LYS A 152 13.69 8.72 10.03
C LYS A 152 13.10 8.94 8.65
N CYS A 153 13.27 7.98 7.74
CA CYS A 153 12.78 8.09 6.37
C CYS A 153 11.31 7.67 6.29
N ASP A 154 10.61 8.22 5.30
CA ASP A 154 9.29 7.75 4.90
C ASP A 154 9.40 6.70 3.79
N ILE A 155 10.40 6.86 2.91
CA ILE A 155 10.59 6.02 1.72
C ILE A 155 12.05 5.57 1.62
N ILE A 156 12.26 4.27 1.44
CA ILE A 156 13.56 3.69 1.07
C ILE A 156 13.45 3.08 -0.32
N ILE A 157 14.27 3.56 -1.26
CA ILE A 157 14.31 3.06 -2.63
C ILE A 157 15.55 2.17 -2.78
N THR A 158 15.37 0.94 -3.18
CA THR A 158 16.45 -0.05 -3.31
C THR A 158 16.30 -0.86 -4.60
N SER A 159 17.30 -1.70 -4.90
CA SER A 159 17.27 -2.63 -6.03
C SER A 159 17.17 -4.08 -5.59
N TYR A 160 16.70 -4.94 -6.49
CA TYR A 160 16.69 -6.40 -6.28
C TYR A 160 18.09 -6.93 -5.91
N ASN A 161 19.13 -6.46 -6.60
CA ASN A 161 20.52 -6.88 -6.37
C ASN A 161 21.07 -6.45 -4.99
N THR A 162 20.36 -5.59 -4.26
CA THR A 162 20.77 -5.09 -2.94
C THR A 162 20.10 -5.88 -1.81
N ILE A 163 19.08 -6.69 -2.11
CA ILE A 163 18.29 -7.45 -1.12
C ILE A 163 18.70 -8.94 -1.09
N THR A 164 19.49 -9.39 -2.07
CA THR A 164 20.18 -10.68 -2.07
C THR A 164 21.35 -10.70 -1.11
#